data_AF-A0A7Y0FRN3-F1
#
_entry.id   AF-A0A7Y0FRN3-F1
#
_cell.length_a   1.000
_cell.length_b   1.000
_cell.length_c   1.000
_cell.angle_alpha   90.00
_cell.angle_beta   90.00
_cell.angle_gamma   90.00
#
_symmetry.space_group_name_H-M   'P 1'
#
loop_
_entity.id
_entity.type
_entity.pdbx_description
1 polymer ?
#
loop_
_entity_poly.entity_id
_entity_poly.type
_entity_poly.pdbx_seq_one_letter_code
_entity_poly.pdbx_strand_id
1 'polypeptide(L)'
;MKKIFTIISLTFLSYAYSQHSIMIVNNYSTAFDFQGTLGAHNFAGGCHPYVTSSTPTAITVPADSHTGNGKELAYKNFKDQYTSSLYPTTNWTLQLSPTTSQIRAWNHASIAPGGVISTNVKWASSQFQMYYAGTSNPEPGFSGLIGESPDPCTSANGYISTPYGDAEWSILR
;
A
#
# COMPACT_ATOMS: atom_id res chain seq x y z
N MET A 1 17.16 -21.63 -24.79
CA MET A 1 17.21 -20.40 -23.95
C MET A 1 16.27 -20.60 -22.78
N LYS A 2 16.79 -20.79 -21.56
CA LYS A 2 15.99 -21.08 -20.37
C LYS A 2 15.29 -19.80 -19.91
N LYS A 3 13.97 -19.71 -20.07
CA LYS A 3 13.14 -18.67 -19.45
C LYS A 3 13.09 -18.97 -17.96
N ILE A 4 13.88 -18.25 -17.16
CA ILE A 4 13.74 -18.26 -15.71
C ILE A 4 12.43 -17.55 -15.43
N PHE A 5 11.41 -18.31 -15.06
CA PHE A 5 10.16 -17.80 -14.50
C PHE A 5 10.50 -17.22 -13.12
N THR A 6 10.94 -15.96 -13.08
CA THR A 6 11.01 -15.21 -11.82
C THR A 6 9.56 -14.88 -11.46
N ILE A 7 8.95 -15.67 -10.57
CA ILE A 7 7.64 -15.35 -10.00
C ILE A 7 7.85 -14.10 -9.14
N ILE A 8 7.57 -12.95 -9.72
CA ILE A 8 7.55 -11.66 -9.05
C ILE A 8 6.13 -11.50 -8.55
N SER A 9 5.92 -11.73 -7.25
CA SER A 9 4.61 -11.59 -6.62
C SER A 9 4.67 -10.49 -5.57
N LEU A 10 3.72 -9.56 -5.66
CA LEU A 10 3.44 -8.56 -4.64
C LEU A 10 2.09 -8.90 -4.00
N THR A 11 2.08 -9.31 -2.74
CA THR A 11 0.84 -9.68 -2.04
C THR A 11 0.46 -8.65 -0.99
N PHE A 12 -0.77 -8.15 -1.06
CA PHE A 12 -1.38 -7.28 -0.06
C PHE A 12 -2.34 -8.07 0.82
N LEU A 13 -2.24 -7.91 2.14
CA LEU A 13 -3.18 -8.51 3.10
C LEU A 13 -3.84 -7.42 3.93
N SER A 14 -5.17 -7.39 3.97
CA SER A 14 -5.96 -6.50 4.83
C SER A 14 -7.09 -7.26 5.53
N TYR A 15 -7.43 -6.87 6.77
CA TYR A 15 -8.59 -7.36 7.54
C TYR A 15 -9.84 -6.46 7.34
N ALA A 16 -11.04 -6.96 7.66
CA ALA A 16 -12.30 -6.39 7.17
C ALA A 16 -12.93 -5.20 7.95
N TYR A 17 -12.35 -4.70 9.06
CA TYR A 17 -13.05 -3.72 9.93
C TYR A 17 -12.22 -2.47 10.25
N SER A 18 -12.53 -1.32 9.62
CA SER A 18 -11.90 0.01 9.86
C SER A 18 -10.35 -0.06 9.92
N GLN A 19 -9.64 0.98 10.36
CA GLN A 19 -8.17 0.93 10.46
C GLN A 19 -7.59 -0.10 11.43
N HIS A 20 -8.42 -0.97 12.01
CA HIS A 20 -7.96 -2.11 12.79
C HIS A 20 -7.44 -3.25 11.92
N SER A 21 -7.48 -3.09 10.60
CA SER A 21 -6.80 -3.97 9.67
C SER A 21 -5.34 -3.61 9.46
N ILE A 22 -4.49 -4.61 9.69
CA ILE A 22 -3.08 -4.53 9.31
C ILE A 22 -3.01 -4.59 7.79
N MET A 23 -2.31 -3.63 7.19
CA MET A 23 -1.83 -3.70 5.81
C MET A 23 -0.47 -4.39 5.81
N ILE A 24 -0.33 -5.46 5.02
CA ILE A 24 0.96 -6.12 4.78
C ILE A 24 1.26 -6.09 3.30
N VAL A 25 2.48 -5.71 2.91
CA VAL A 25 3.00 -5.80 1.54
C VAL A 25 4.23 -6.69 1.52
N ASN A 26 4.16 -7.76 0.73
CA ASN A 26 5.24 -8.72 0.54
C ASN A 26 5.81 -8.62 -0.86
N ASN A 27 7.09 -8.32 -0.99
CA ASN A 27 7.83 -8.37 -2.25
C ASN A 27 8.62 -9.68 -2.33
N TYR A 28 8.16 -10.62 -3.15
CA TYR A 28 8.86 -11.88 -3.43
C TYR A 28 9.83 -11.80 -4.63
N SER A 29 9.95 -10.65 -5.28
CA SER A 29 10.94 -10.43 -6.34
C SER A 29 12.35 -10.45 -5.76
N THR A 30 13.29 -11.15 -6.39
CA THR A 30 14.71 -11.12 -6.00
C THR A 30 15.53 -10.06 -6.74
N ALA A 31 14.94 -9.38 -7.73
CA ALA A 31 15.66 -8.48 -8.64
C ALA A 31 15.10 -7.06 -8.69
N PHE A 32 13.92 -6.83 -8.12
CA PHE A 32 13.20 -5.57 -8.26
C PHE A 32 12.62 -5.07 -6.95
N ASP A 33 12.76 -3.77 -6.73
CA ASP A 33 12.09 -3.05 -5.65
C ASP A 33 10.73 -2.58 -6.16
N PHE A 34 9.74 -2.55 -5.26
CA PHE A 34 8.46 -1.89 -5.54
C PHE A 34 8.44 -0.52 -4.87
N GLN A 35 8.19 0.53 -5.67
CA GLN A 35 8.04 1.89 -5.14
C GLN A 35 6.64 2.41 -5.43
N GLY A 36 6.01 2.99 -4.42
CA GLY A 36 4.59 3.33 -4.55
C GLY A 36 3.96 4.03 -3.37
N THR A 37 2.64 4.17 -3.43
CA THR A 37 1.85 4.80 -2.36
C THR A 37 0.76 3.86 -1.89
N LEU A 38 0.42 3.97 -0.61
CA LEU A 38 -0.68 3.24 0.01
C LEU A 38 -1.90 4.15 0.13
N GLY A 39 -3.08 3.59 -0.08
CA GLY A 39 -4.37 4.25 -0.03
C GLY A 39 -5.33 3.59 0.96
N ALA A 40 -6.04 4.42 1.71
CA ALA A 40 -7.13 4.01 2.58
C ALA A 40 -8.34 4.93 2.36
N HIS A 41 -9.51 4.37 2.07
CA HIS A 41 -10.73 5.14 1.87
C HIS A 41 -11.84 4.71 2.82
N ASN A 42 -12.94 5.45 2.79
CA ASN A 42 -14.11 5.20 3.62
C ASN A 42 -14.63 3.75 3.43
N PHE A 43 -14.85 3.03 4.53
CA PHE A 43 -15.39 1.67 4.47
C PHE A 43 -16.92 1.62 4.43
N ALA A 44 -17.62 2.71 4.78
CA ALA A 44 -19.08 2.81 4.76
C ALA A 44 -19.66 3.04 3.35
N GLY A 45 -18.80 3.02 2.32
CA GLY A 45 -19.16 3.31 0.93
C GLY A 45 -18.77 4.73 0.53
N GLY A 46 -18.16 4.86 -0.65
CA GLY A 46 -17.66 6.12 -1.18
C GLY A 46 -16.18 6.38 -0.87
N CYS A 47 -15.67 7.49 -1.38
CA CYS A 47 -14.22 7.73 -1.44
C CYS A 47 -13.65 8.62 -0.38
N HIS A 48 -14.48 9.47 0.20
CA HIS A 48 -14.04 10.38 1.22
C HIS A 48 -14.57 9.93 2.59
N PRO A 49 -13.75 9.99 3.65
CA PRO A 49 -12.34 10.40 3.63
C PRO A 49 -11.41 9.42 2.87
N TYR A 50 -10.47 9.97 2.10
CA TYR A 50 -9.39 9.22 1.44
C TYR A 50 -8.06 9.65 2.04
N VAL A 51 -7.20 8.70 2.38
CA VAL A 51 -5.90 8.94 2.99
C VAL A 51 -4.85 8.24 2.16
N THR A 52 -3.80 8.97 1.77
CA THR A 52 -2.65 8.41 1.06
C THR A 52 -1.34 8.76 1.75
N SER A 53 -0.35 7.88 1.62
CA SER A 53 1.01 8.18 2.08
C SER A 53 1.58 9.40 1.34
N SER A 54 2.16 10.36 2.07
CA SER A 54 2.68 11.61 1.49
C SER A 54 4.17 11.80 1.71
N THR A 55 4.73 11.35 2.83
CA THR A 55 6.16 11.44 3.11
C THR A 55 6.64 10.13 3.74
N PRO A 56 7.48 9.34 3.05
CA PRO A 56 8.08 9.63 1.74
C PRO A 56 7.03 9.69 0.61
N THR A 57 7.37 10.36 -0.49
CA THR A 57 6.48 10.50 -1.67
C THR A 57 6.16 9.14 -2.30
N ALA A 58 7.11 8.20 -2.23
CA ALA A 58 6.91 6.80 -2.54
C ALA A 58 7.60 5.96 -1.47
N ILE A 59 6.91 4.93 -1.00
CA ILE A 59 7.46 3.92 -0.11
C ILE A 59 8.16 2.87 -0.99
N THR A 60 9.42 2.60 -0.69
CA THR A 60 10.20 1.55 -1.35
C THR A 60 10.13 0.27 -0.52
N VAL A 61 9.60 -0.81 -1.10
CA VAL A 61 9.66 -2.17 -0.56
C VAL A 61 10.73 -2.93 -1.36
N PRO A 62 11.93 -3.13 -0.80
CA PRO A 62 13.05 -3.74 -1.51
C PRO A 62 12.74 -5.15 -2.00
N ALA A 63 13.52 -5.61 -2.97
CA ALA A 63 13.55 -7.02 -3.37
C ALA A 63 13.69 -7.94 -2.13
N ASP A 64 13.02 -9.09 -2.18
CA ASP A 64 13.04 -10.12 -1.14
C ASP A 64 12.63 -9.58 0.24
N SER A 65 11.55 -8.78 0.28
CA SER A 65 11.04 -8.17 1.51
C SER A 65 9.65 -8.69 1.84
N HIS A 66 9.57 -9.74 2.66
CA HIS A 66 8.32 -10.45 2.91
C HIS A 66 8.26 -11.06 4.32
N THR A 67 7.06 -11.48 4.75
CA THR A 67 6.81 -12.01 6.11
C THR A 67 7.70 -13.21 6.46
N GLY A 68 8.04 -14.05 5.48
CA GLY A 68 8.93 -15.20 5.67
C GLY A 68 10.35 -14.85 6.14
N ASN A 69 10.82 -13.61 5.95
CA ASN A 69 12.13 -13.14 6.40
C ASN A 69 12.05 -11.90 7.31
N GLY A 70 10.85 -11.49 7.71
CA GLY A 70 10.61 -10.37 8.64
C GLY A 70 10.92 -8.98 8.06
N LYS A 71 10.94 -8.84 6.73
CA LYS A 71 11.21 -7.56 6.05
C LYS A 71 10.00 -6.99 5.32
N GLU A 72 8.81 -7.56 5.52
CA GLU A 72 7.58 -7.05 4.94
C GLU A 72 7.28 -5.62 5.35
N LEU A 73 6.58 -4.88 4.49
CA LEU A 73 5.93 -3.65 4.94
C LEU A 73 4.68 -4.03 5.71
N ALA A 74 4.67 -3.75 7.02
CA ALA A 74 3.49 -3.96 7.86
C ALA A 74 3.04 -2.66 8.52
N TYR A 75 1.83 -2.19 8.19
CA TYR A 75 1.20 -1.00 8.75
C TYR A 75 -0.08 -1.39 9.50
N LYS A 76 -0.01 -1.36 10.84
CA LYS A 76 -1.17 -1.63 11.70
C LYS A 76 -2.21 -0.51 11.67
N ASN A 77 -1.75 0.74 11.65
CA ASN A 77 -2.55 1.96 11.54
C ASN A 77 -1.62 3.11 11.13
N PHE A 78 -2.18 4.28 10.84
CA PHE A 78 -1.40 5.43 10.36
C PHE A 78 -0.32 5.93 11.33
N LYS A 79 -0.51 5.75 12.64
CA LYS A 79 0.38 6.26 13.68
C LYS A 79 1.46 5.26 14.04
N ASP A 80 1.07 4.07 14.48
CA ASP A 80 1.99 3.10 15.10
C ASP A 80 3.01 2.56 14.09
N GLN A 81 2.67 2.55 12.80
CA GLN A 81 3.61 2.21 11.73
C GLN A 81 4.89 3.04 11.75
N TYR A 82 4.82 4.29 12.23
CA TYR A 82 5.98 5.20 12.25
C TYR A 82 7.12 4.66 13.13
N THR A 83 6.79 3.96 14.22
CA THR A 83 7.77 3.38 15.15
C THR A 83 7.94 1.88 15.00
N SER A 84 6.95 1.18 14.43
CA SER A 84 6.97 -0.29 14.35
C SER A 84 7.33 -0.86 12.98
N SER A 85 7.21 -0.07 11.91
CA SER A 85 7.50 -0.52 10.55
C SER A 85 8.95 -0.23 10.16
N LEU A 86 9.52 -1.09 9.32
CA LEU A 86 10.78 -0.82 8.62
C LEU A 86 10.65 0.32 7.59
N TYR A 87 9.43 0.70 7.24
CA TYR A 87 9.11 1.66 6.20
C TYR A 87 8.30 2.84 6.77
N PRO A 88 8.83 3.70 7.64
CA PRO A 88 8.02 4.69 8.32
C PRO A 88 7.48 5.78 7.37
N THR A 89 6.19 6.04 7.44
CA THR A 89 5.53 7.21 6.83
C THR A 89 5.36 8.31 7.88
N THR A 90 5.85 9.52 7.61
CA THR A 90 5.76 10.67 8.53
C THR A 90 4.50 11.51 8.31
N ASN A 91 4.01 11.58 7.07
CA ASN A 91 2.88 12.42 6.69
C ASN A 91 1.90 11.66 5.80
N TRP A 92 0.62 11.96 5.99
CA TRP A 92 -0.51 11.42 5.27
C TRP A 92 -1.30 12.55 4.62
N THR A 93 -1.60 12.42 3.33
CA THR A 93 -2.53 13.32 2.65
C THR A 93 -3.94 12.84 2.90
N LEU A 94 -4.76 13.68 3.50
CA LEU A 94 -6.18 13.44 3.76
C LEU A 94 -7.04 14.28 2.81
N GLN A 95 -7.92 13.62 2.08
CA GLN A 95 -8.94 14.25 1.25
C GLN A 95 -10.33 13.98 1.83
N LEU A 96 -11.00 15.04 2.29
CA LEU A 96 -12.38 14.97 2.81
C LEU A 96 -13.43 15.20 1.71
N SER A 97 -13.00 15.70 0.55
CA SER A 97 -13.81 15.92 -0.64
C SER A 97 -12.91 15.88 -1.87
N PRO A 98 -13.47 15.87 -3.09
CA PRO A 98 -12.68 15.84 -4.33
C PRO A 98 -11.77 17.06 -4.52
N THR A 99 -12.07 18.20 -3.87
CA THR A 99 -11.37 19.48 -4.07
C THR A 99 -10.54 19.93 -2.89
N THR A 100 -10.62 19.24 -1.74
CA THR A 100 -9.97 19.65 -0.51
C THR A 100 -9.03 18.57 0.00
N SER A 101 -7.73 18.90 0.08
CA SER A 101 -6.71 18.05 0.67
C SER A 101 -6.00 18.75 1.84
N GLN A 102 -5.57 17.98 2.82
CA GLN A 102 -4.82 18.45 3.99
C GLN A 102 -3.76 17.42 4.35
N ILE A 103 -2.57 17.89 4.71
CA ILE A 103 -1.51 17.00 5.21
C ILE A 103 -1.68 16.82 6.72
N ARG A 104 -1.60 15.58 7.18
CA ARG A 104 -1.62 15.19 8.59
C ARG A 104 -0.35 14.44 8.93
N ALA A 105 0.37 14.91 9.95
CA ALA A 105 1.49 14.16 10.50
C ALA A 105 1.00 12.82 11.08
N TRP A 106 1.86 11.80 11.09
CA TRP A 106 1.58 10.44 11.55
C TRP A 106 0.91 10.37 12.93
N ASN A 107 1.18 11.33 13.82
CA ASN A 107 0.65 11.40 15.18
C ASN A 107 -0.56 12.33 15.34
N HIS A 108 -1.10 12.91 14.26
CA HIS A 108 -2.22 13.84 14.34
C HIS A 108 -3.48 13.13 14.87
N ALA A 109 -4.17 13.75 15.84
CA ALA A 109 -5.26 13.12 16.60
C ALA A 109 -6.41 12.56 15.74
N SER A 110 -6.67 13.15 14.57
CA SER A 110 -7.73 12.68 13.67
C SER A 110 -7.41 11.33 12.99
N ILE A 111 -6.13 11.02 12.78
CA ILE A 111 -5.65 9.80 12.10
C ILE A 111 -5.00 8.80 13.06
N ALA A 112 -4.69 9.24 14.29
CA ALA A 112 -4.27 8.35 15.37
C ALA A 112 -5.38 7.33 15.70
N PRO A 113 -5.04 6.15 16.27
CA PRO A 113 -6.02 5.16 16.70
C PRO A 113 -7.15 5.77 17.54
N GLY A 114 -8.41 5.49 17.16
CA GLY A 114 -9.61 6.06 17.79
C GLY A 114 -10.00 7.45 17.27
N GLY A 115 -9.16 8.07 16.43
CA GLY A 115 -9.45 9.34 15.78
C GLY A 115 -10.53 9.21 14.71
N VAL A 116 -11.25 10.31 14.45
CA VAL A 116 -12.43 10.34 13.56
C VAL A 116 -12.15 9.83 12.14
N ILE A 117 -10.97 10.09 11.58
CA ILE A 117 -10.63 9.56 10.26
C ILE A 117 -10.29 8.08 10.37
N SER A 118 -9.50 7.70 11.37
CA SER A 118 -9.10 6.30 11.52
C SER A 118 -10.26 5.34 11.74
N THR A 119 -11.29 5.77 12.45
CA THR A 119 -12.47 4.95 12.70
C THR A 119 -13.41 4.86 11.50
N ASN A 120 -13.12 5.55 10.39
CA ASN A 120 -13.98 5.61 9.20
C ASN A 120 -13.30 5.15 7.90
N VAL A 121 -12.00 4.86 7.89
CA VAL A 121 -11.28 4.37 6.70
C VAL A 121 -10.77 2.95 6.89
N LYS A 122 -10.56 2.24 5.79
CA LYS A 122 -9.82 0.97 5.71
C LYS A 122 -8.76 1.06 4.62
N TRP A 123 -7.67 0.31 4.76
CA TRP A 123 -6.74 0.11 3.65
C TRP A 123 -7.48 -0.55 2.50
N ALA A 124 -7.32 -0.02 1.30
CA ALA A 124 -8.13 -0.44 0.17
C ALA A 124 -7.39 -0.45 -1.16
N SER A 125 -6.35 0.35 -1.31
CA SER A 125 -5.63 0.41 -2.56
C SER A 125 -4.15 0.73 -2.37
N SER A 126 -3.41 0.49 -3.42
CA SER A 126 -2.01 0.77 -3.51
C SER A 126 -1.59 0.94 -4.96
N GLN A 127 -0.71 1.88 -5.23
CA GLN A 127 -0.14 2.06 -6.56
C GLN A 127 1.37 1.86 -6.49
N PHE A 128 1.87 0.82 -7.17
CA PHE A 128 3.29 0.48 -7.19
C PHE A 128 3.82 0.35 -8.62
N GLN A 129 5.10 0.68 -8.75
CA GLN A 129 5.92 0.53 -9.95
C GLN A 129 7.16 -0.30 -9.59
N MET A 130 7.59 -1.19 -10.49
CA MET A 130 8.85 -1.91 -10.35
C MET A 130 10.05 -1.04 -10.72
N TYR A 131 11.12 -1.17 -9.94
CA TYR A 131 12.42 -0.57 -10.16
C TYR A 131 13.51 -1.62 -10.04
N TYR A 132 14.59 -1.49 -10.81
CA TYR A 132 15.76 -2.35 -10.58
C TYR A 132 16.29 -2.14 -9.16
N ALA A 133 16.56 -3.24 -8.45
CA ALA A 133 16.88 -3.21 -7.02
C ALA A 133 18.02 -2.23 -6.69
N GLY A 134 17.80 -1.37 -5.70
CA GLY A 134 18.75 -0.36 -5.24
C GLY A 134 18.92 0.83 -6.18
N THR A 135 18.07 0.99 -7.20
CA THR A 135 18.16 2.08 -8.19
C THR A 135 16.85 2.87 -8.29
N SER A 136 16.91 4.01 -8.99
CA SER A 136 15.74 4.80 -9.40
C SER A 136 15.34 4.53 -10.86
N ASN A 137 15.84 3.45 -11.47
CA ASN A 137 15.53 3.10 -12.85
C ASN A 137 14.27 2.24 -12.91
N PRO A 138 13.16 2.75 -13.46
CA PRO A 138 11.91 1.98 -13.53
C PRO A 138 12.04 0.83 -14.52
N GLU A 139 11.47 -0.32 -14.17
CA GLU A 139 11.17 -1.41 -15.10
C GLU A 139 9.82 -1.10 -15.74
N PRO A 140 9.73 -0.82 -17.05
CA PRO A 140 8.51 -0.32 -17.67
C PRO A 140 7.40 -1.38 -17.85
N GLY A 141 7.72 -2.66 -17.64
CA GLY A 141 6.85 -3.80 -17.88
C GLY A 141 5.85 -4.11 -16.76
N PHE A 142 6.04 -3.58 -15.56
CA PHE A 142 5.14 -3.82 -14.44
C PHE A 142 4.88 -2.58 -13.58
N SER A 143 3.66 -2.07 -13.71
CA SER A 143 3.09 -0.98 -12.92
C SER A 143 1.61 -1.23 -12.74
N GLY A 144 1.08 -0.88 -11.58
CA GLY A 144 -0.32 -1.19 -11.31
C GLY A 144 -0.87 -0.51 -10.09
N LEU A 145 -2.14 -0.13 -10.22
CA LEU A 145 -3.00 0.17 -9.11
C LEU A 145 -3.72 -1.11 -8.71
N ILE A 146 -3.42 -1.59 -7.51
CA ILE A 146 -3.96 -2.81 -6.94
C ILE A 146 -4.72 -2.52 -5.65
N GLY A 147 -5.78 -3.26 -5.37
CA GLY A 147 -6.65 -2.94 -4.26
C GLY A 147 -7.82 -3.89 -4.11
N GLU A 148 -8.67 -3.60 -3.14
CA GLU A 148 -9.94 -4.28 -2.98
C GLU A 148 -10.76 -4.14 -4.26
N SER A 149 -11.28 -5.24 -4.81
CA SER A 149 -12.06 -5.20 -6.04
C SER A 149 -13.52 -5.54 -5.76
N PRO A 150 -14.47 -4.68 -6.15
CA PRO A 150 -14.29 -3.38 -6.81
C PRO A 150 -13.98 -2.23 -5.83
N ASP A 151 -12.90 -1.47 -6.07
CA ASP A 151 -12.56 -0.26 -5.31
C ASP A 151 -13.40 0.91 -5.84
N PRO A 152 -14.25 1.56 -5.02
CA PRO A 152 -15.15 2.62 -5.47
C PRO A 152 -14.43 3.93 -5.86
N CYS A 153 -13.11 4.03 -5.66
CA CYS A 153 -12.37 5.29 -5.66
C CYS A 153 -11.24 5.35 -6.65
N THR A 154 -10.50 4.26 -6.73
CA THR A 154 -9.35 4.18 -7.61
C THR A 154 -9.64 3.23 -8.77
N SER A 155 -10.75 2.47 -8.76
CA SER A 155 -11.01 1.37 -9.69
C SER A 155 -9.86 0.35 -9.71
N ALA A 156 -9.25 0.14 -8.54
CA ALA A 156 -8.15 -0.80 -8.38
C ALA A 156 -8.61 -2.22 -8.68
N ASN A 157 -7.72 -3.01 -9.30
CA ASN A 157 -7.96 -4.42 -9.54
C ASN A 157 -7.45 -5.24 -8.35
N GLY A 158 -8.10 -6.35 -8.05
CA GLY A 158 -7.65 -7.28 -7.01
C GLY A 158 -6.45 -8.13 -7.45
N TYR A 159 -6.22 -8.22 -8.76
CA TYR A 159 -5.12 -8.98 -9.33
C TYR A 159 -4.66 -8.33 -10.63
N ILE A 160 -3.36 -8.29 -10.83
CA ILE A 160 -2.71 -7.81 -12.05
C ILE A 160 -1.68 -8.86 -12.45
N SER A 161 -1.68 -9.23 -13.73
CA SER A 161 -0.70 -10.14 -14.31
C SER A 161 -0.17 -9.57 -15.62
N THR A 162 1.15 -9.50 -15.75
CA THR A 162 1.82 -9.13 -17.00
C THR A 162 2.93 -10.15 -17.29
N PRO A 163 3.54 -10.14 -18.49
CA PRO A 163 4.71 -10.98 -18.77
C PRO A 163 5.91 -10.76 -17.83
N TYR A 164 5.89 -9.67 -17.04
CA TYR A 164 7.00 -9.24 -16.18
C TYR A 164 6.75 -9.51 -14.70
N GLY A 165 5.54 -9.88 -14.30
CA GLY A 165 5.21 -10.16 -12.90
C GLY A 165 3.71 -10.16 -12.63
N ASP A 166 3.37 -10.46 -11.37
CA ASP A 166 2.01 -10.46 -10.86
C ASP A 166 1.92 -9.69 -9.54
N ALA A 167 0.75 -9.12 -9.27
CA ALA A 167 0.42 -8.57 -7.97
C ALA A 167 -1.00 -8.99 -7.59
N GLU A 168 -1.20 -9.32 -6.32
CA GLU A 168 -2.47 -9.75 -5.75
C GLU A 168 -2.82 -8.96 -4.50
N TRP A 169 -4.09 -8.54 -4.40
CA TRP A 169 -4.69 -8.03 -3.20
C TRP A 169 -5.65 -9.06 -2.61
N SER A 170 -5.35 -9.51 -1.41
CA SER A 170 -6.14 -10.50 -0.71
C SER A 170 -6.63 -9.91 0.62
N ILE A 171 -7.89 -10.18 0.97
CA ILE A 171 -8.45 -9.80 2.27
C ILE A 171 -8.43 -11.03 3.16
N LEU A 172 -7.70 -10.98 4.28
CA LEU A 172 -7.75 -12.03 5.29
C LEU A 172 -9.06 -11.88 6.06
N ARG A 173 -9.96 -12.86 5.88
CA ARG A 173 -11.22 -12.97 6.61
C ARG A 173 -11.03 -13.70 7.93
#